data_AF-A0AAP0HVK8-F1
#
_entry.id   AF-A0AAP0HVK8-F1
#
_cell.length_a   1.000
_cell.length_b   1.000
_cell.length_c   1.000
_cell.angle_alpha   90.00
_cell.angle_beta   90.00
_cell.angle_gamma   90.00
#
_symmetry.space_group_name_H-M   'P 1'
#
loop_
_entity.id
_entity.type
_entity.pdbx_description
1 polymer ?
#
loop_
_entity_poly.entity_id
_entity_poly.type
_entity_poly.pdbx_seq_one_letter_code
_entity_poly.pdbx_strand_id
1 'polypeptide(L)'
;MLRPRRRIFKKWRRNHNLSNLQVINPVVEKYWLQRYSLFSLYDEGIQMDEEGWYSVTPEEIAIRQAQRCAGRVVIDGFTGVGGNAIQFARMHCKVVAIDIDPR
;
A
#
# COMPACT_ATOMS: atom_id res chain seq x y z
N MET A 1 17.42 -13.11 14.12
CA MET A 1 16.70 -14.35 13.75
C MET A 1 15.34 -14.00 13.16
N LEU A 2 15.16 -14.13 11.84
CA LEU A 2 13.87 -13.94 11.19
C LEU A 2 12.97 -15.14 11.53
N ARG A 3 11.87 -14.92 12.27
CA ARG A 3 10.91 -15.99 12.56
C ARG A 3 10.26 -16.46 11.26
N PRO A 4 10.05 -17.78 11.05
CA PRO A 4 9.46 -18.28 9.83
C PRO A 4 8.01 -17.75 9.68
N ARG A 5 7.76 -16.94 8.65
CA ARG A 5 6.47 -16.28 8.35
C ARG A 5 5.27 -17.23 8.43
N ARG A 6 5.44 -18.52 8.09
CA ARG A 6 4.40 -19.56 8.11
C ARG A 6 3.78 -19.81 9.51
N ARG A 7 4.56 -19.73 10.59
CA ARG A 7 4.06 -20.00 11.96
C ARG A 7 3.24 -18.83 12.51
N ILE A 8 3.60 -17.61 12.14
CA ILE A 8 2.85 -16.40 12.51
C ILE A 8 1.50 -16.40 11.80
N PHE A 9 1.47 -16.77 10.51
CA PHE A 9 0.26 -16.87 9.69
C PHE A 9 -0.82 -17.78 10.29
N LYS A 10 -0.44 -18.99 10.70
CA LYS A 10 -1.37 -19.95 11.33
C LYS A 10 -1.94 -19.44 12.66
N LYS A 11 -1.13 -18.73 13.45
CA LYS A 11 -1.54 -18.15 14.74
C LYS A 11 -2.44 -16.94 14.54
N TRP A 12 -2.15 -16.09 13.56
CA TRP A 12 -2.96 -14.92 13.21
C TRP A 12 -4.35 -15.32 12.71
N ARG A 13 -4.42 -16.31 11.78
CA ARG A 13 -5.69 -16.88 11.31
C ARG A 13 -6.57 -17.42 12.44
N ARG A 14 -5.96 -17.89 13.53
CA ARG A 14 -6.69 -18.47 14.67
C ARG A 14 -7.25 -17.41 15.64
N ASN A 15 -6.62 -16.22 15.67
CA ASN A 15 -7.02 -15.13 16.58
C ASN A 15 -8.01 -14.14 15.95
N HIS A 16 -8.12 -14.08 14.63
CA HIS A 16 -9.13 -13.27 13.95
C HIS A 16 -10.22 -14.22 13.44
N ASN A 17 -11.48 -13.99 13.85
CA ASN A 17 -12.64 -14.70 13.31
C ASN A 17 -12.74 -14.41 11.79
N LEU A 18 -12.09 -15.26 10.98
CA LEU A 18 -12.07 -15.19 9.52
C LEU A 18 -13.42 -15.52 8.87
N SER A 19 -14.49 -15.68 9.63
CA SER A 19 -15.83 -15.87 9.07
C SER A 19 -16.24 -14.70 8.16
N ASN A 20 -15.72 -13.49 8.41
CA ASN A 20 -15.92 -12.32 7.54
C ASN A 20 -14.86 -12.15 6.44
N LEU A 21 -13.84 -13.02 6.38
CA LEU A 21 -12.76 -12.98 5.38
C LEU A 21 -13.07 -13.82 4.12
N GLN A 22 -14.26 -14.44 4.05
CA GLN A 22 -14.72 -15.18 2.88
C GLN A 22 -14.88 -14.31 1.60
N VAL A 23 -14.74 -12.99 1.70
CA VAL A 23 -14.93 -12.04 0.58
C VAL A 23 -13.61 -11.64 -0.08
N ILE A 24 -12.44 -11.94 0.52
CA ILE A 24 -11.16 -11.50 -0.06
C ILE A 24 -10.70 -12.50 -1.12
N ASN A 25 -10.56 -12.03 -2.35
CA ASN A 25 -10.03 -12.80 -3.47
C ASN A 25 -8.69 -13.48 -3.06
N PRO A 26 -8.53 -14.80 -3.22
CA PRO A 26 -7.31 -15.53 -2.84
C PRO A 26 -6.03 -14.91 -3.42
N VAL A 27 -6.13 -14.26 -4.58
CA VAL A 27 -5.00 -13.59 -5.25
C VAL A 27 -4.47 -12.43 -4.41
N VAL A 28 -5.35 -11.68 -3.74
CA VAL A 28 -4.97 -10.50 -2.95
C VAL A 28 -4.74 -10.78 -1.46
N GLU A 29 -5.08 -11.97 -0.97
CA GLU A 29 -4.98 -12.36 0.45
C GLU A 29 -3.60 -12.03 1.05
N LYS A 30 -2.52 -12.37 0.33
CA LYS A 30 -1.14 -12.11 0.82
C LYS A 30 -0.84 -10.62 0.99
N TYR A 31 -1.45 -9.75 0.18
CA TYR A 31 -1.28 -8.29 0.23
C TYR A 31 -2.17 -7.68 1.30
N TRP A 32 -3.42 -8.15 1.43
CA TRP A 32 -4.32 -7.77 2.52
C TRP A 32 -3.70 -7.97 3.90
N LEU A 33 -2.98 -9.08 4.09
CA LEU A 33 -2.28 -9.38 5.34
C LEU A 33 -1.07 -8.47 5.61
N GLN A 34 -0.61 -7.77 4.58
CA GLN A 34 0.47 -6.79 4.62
C GLN A 34 -0.05 -5.37 4.41
N ARG A 35 -1.37 -5.13 4.45
CA ARG A 35 -1.97 -3.84 4.10
C ARG A 35 -1.41 -2.67 4.90
N TYR A 36 -1.06 -2.86 6.18
CA TYR A 36 -0.43 -1.82 7.00
C TYR A 36 1.03 -1.50 6.62
N SER A 37 1.68 -2.38 5.86
CA SER A 37 2.98 -2.10 5.23
C SER A 37 2.83 -1.36 3.90
N LEU A 38 1.67 -1.48 3.25
CA LEU A 38 1.33 -0.74 2.03
C LEU A 38 0.86 0.69 2.38
N PHE A 39 -0.05 0.80 3.36
CA PHE A 39 -0.51 2.05 3.94
C PHE A 39 -0.66 1.89 5.46
N SER A 40 0.12 2.64 6.23
CA SER A 40 0.09 2.62 7.70
C SER A 40 -1.27 3.03 8.26
N LEU A 41 -1.95 3.94 7.57
CA LEU A 41 -3.30 4.44 7.88
C LEU A 41 -4.39 3.72 7.08
N TYR A 42 -4.21 2.43 6.74
CA TYR A 42 -5.17 1.68 5.92
C TYR A 42 -6.62 1.80 6.40
N ASP A 43 -6.84 1.69 7.72
CA ASP A 43 -8.19 1.70 8.31
C ASP A 43 -8.83 3.10 8.35
N GLU A 44 -8.10 4.17 8.00
CA GLU A 44 -8.62 5.54 7.90
C GLU A 44 -9.35 5.81 6.57
N GLY A 45 -9.82 4.75 5.90
CA GLY A 45 -10.61 4.83 4.67
C GLY A 45 -9.81 4.67 3.37
N ILE A 46 -8.63 4.04 3.41
CA ILE A 46 -7.89 3.72 2.18
C ILE A 46 -8.71 2.78 1.29
N GLN A 47 -8.84 3.16 0.03
CA GLN A 47 -9.46 2.36 -1.02
C GLN A 47 -8.38 1.80 -1.93
N MET A 48 -8.57 0.53 -2.29
CA MET A 48 -7.66 -0.22 -3.15
C MET A 48 -8.48 -0.87 -4.24
N ASP A 49 -8.06 -0.69 -5.49
CA ASP A 49 -8.53 -1.49 -6.61
C ASP A 49 -7.77 -2.82 -6.68
N GLU A 50 -8.09 -3.66 -7.66
CA GLU A 50 -7.41 -4.95 -7.82
C GLU A 50 -5.92 -4.76 -8.15
N GLU A 51 -5.58 -3.75 -8.96
CA GLU A 51 -4.20 -3.49 -9.37
C GLU A 51 -3.33 -2.95 -8.25
N GLY A 52 -3.84 -2.00 -7.48
CA GLY A 52 -3.16 -1.38 -6.36
C GLY A 52 -2.63 -2.40 -5.35
N TRP A 53 -3.33 -3.53 -5.13
CA TRP A 53 -2.86 -4.55 -4.20
C TRP A 53 -1.48 -5.12 -4.54
N TYR A 54 -1.17 -5.26 -5.83
CA TYR A 54 0.11 -5.82 -6.27
C TYR A 54 1.10 -4.79 -6.81
N SER A 55 0.63 -3.61 -7.23
CA SER A 55 1.47 -2.56 -7.81
C SER A 55 1.92 -1.50 -6.80
N VAL A 56 1.16 -1.26 -5.72
CA VAL A 56 1.48 -0.17 -4.79
C VAL A 56 2.83 -0.39 -4.12
N THR A 57 3.64 0.67 -4.13
CA THR A 57 4.94 0.67 -3.46
C THR A 57 4.71 0.68 -1.94
N PRO A 58 5.33 -0.24 -1.17
CA PRO A 58 5.25 -0.19 0.30
C PRO A 58 5.61 1.18 0.86
N GLU A 59 4.85 1.68 1.83
CA GLU A 59 4.91 3.07 2.31
C GLU A 59 6.33 3.51 2.69
N GLU A 60 7.08 2.64 3.37
CA GLU A 60 8.45 2.93 3.80
C GLU A 60 9.40 3.18 2.61
N ILE A 61 9.20 2.47 1.50
CA ILE A 61 9.99 2.67 0.28
C ILE A 61 9.60 4.00 -0.38
N ALA A 62 8.30 4.28 -0.49
CA ALA A 62 7.79 5.52 -1.04
C ALA A 62 8.28 6.75 -0.25
N ILE A 63 8.29 6.69 1.08
CA ILE A 63 8.86 7.74 1.96
C ILE A 63 10.32 8.00 1.63
N ARG A 64 11.15 6.95 1.51
CA ARG A 64 12.58 7.09 1.21
C ARG A 64 12.83 7.72 -0.16
N GLN A 65 12.00 7.40 -1.15
CA GLN A 65 12.08 8.04 -2.46
C GLN A 65 11.68 9.51 -2.37
N ALA A 66 10.57 9.81 -1.71
CA ALA A 66 10.06 11.18 -1.55
C ALA A 66 11.04 12.11 -0.83
N GLN A 67 11.75 11.62 0.18
CA GLN A 67 12.76 12.40 0.92
C GLN A 67 13.85 12.97 0.01
N ARG A 68 14.21 12.28 -1.08
CA ARG A 68 15.20 12.75 -2.05
C ARG A 68 14.66 13.86 -2.94
N CYS A 69 13.34 13.96 -3.08
CA CYS A 69 12.64 14.87 -3.98
C CYS A 69 12.09 16.13 -3.28
N ALA A 70 12.21 16.23 -1.96
CA ALA A 70 11.57 17.26 -1.13
C ALA A 70 11.60 18.69 -1.71
N GLY A 71 10.45 19.38 -1.68
CA GLY A 71 10.28 20.76 -2.12
C GLY A 71 10.30 20.99 -3.64
N ARG A 72 10.27 19.94 -4.47
CA ARG A 72 10.32 20.05 -5.94
C ARG A 72 8.95 19.88 -6.59
N VAL A 73 8.89 20.13 -7.90
CA VAL A 73 7.78 19.65 -8.73
C VAL A 73 8.07 18.22 -9.15
N VAL A 74 7.12 17.31 -8.94
CA VAL A 74 7.24 15.88 -9.27
C VAL A 74 6.10 15.50 -10.20
N ILE A 75 6.43 14.78 -11.27
CA ILE A 75 5.45 14.12 -12.12
C ILE A 75 5.48 12.63 -11.76
N ASP A 76 4.38 12.13 -11.21
CA ASP A 76 4.16 10.70 -11.01
C ASP A 76 3.32 10.20 -12.20
N GLY A 77 3.99 9.61 -13.19
CA GLY A 77 3.38 9.28 -14.48
C GLY A 77 2.52 8.01 -14.49
N PHE A 78 2.56 7.22 -13.42
CA PHE A 78 1.83 5.95 -13.27
C PHE A 78 1.43 5.81 -11.80
N THR A 79 0.56 6.70 -11.34
CA THR A 79 0.34 6.91 -9.90
C THR A 79 -0.44 5.78 -9.24
N GLY A 80 -1.27 5.05 -9.99
CA GLY A 80 -2.19 4.03 -9.48
C GLY A 80 -3.01 4.55 -8.32
N VAL A 81 -3.05 3.80 -7.22
CA VAL A 81 -3.70 4.21 -5.96
C VAL A 81 -2.96 5.33 -5.19
N GLY A 82 -1.92 5.93 -5.76
CA GLY A 82 -1.26 7.12 -5.23
C GLY A 82 -0.21 6.88 -4.15
N GLY A 83 0.27 5.64 -3.98
CA GLY A 83 1.23 5.28 -2.91
C GLY A 83 2.49 6.16 -2.88
N ASN A 84 3.08 6.46 -4.05
CA ASN A 84 4.23 7.36 -4.15
C ASN A 84 3.83 8.83 -4.10
N ALA A 85 2.80 9.23 -4.86
CA ALA A 85 2.28 10.59 -4.90
C ALA A 85 1.98 11.17 -3.51
N ILE A 86 1.34 10.39 -2.63
CA ILE A 86 1.04 10.79 -1.26
C ILE A 86 2.34 11.15 -0.50
N GLN A 87 3.39 10.34 -0.62
CA GLN A 87 4.65 10.60 0.09
C GLN A 87 5.40 11.80 -0.51
N PHE A 88 5.36 11.99 -1.83
CA PHE A 88 5.91 13.21 -2.45
C PHE A 88 5.20 14.46 -1.92
N ALA A 89 3.88 14.45 -1.84
CA ALA A 89 3.10 15.57 -1.30
C ALA A 89 3.47 15.85 0.16
N ARG A 90 3.63 14.80 1.00
CA ARG A 90 4.09 14.93 2.39
C ARG A 90 5.48 15.54 2.52
N MET A 91 6.33 15.40 1.50
CA MET A 91 7.65 16.04 1.43
C MET A 91 7.63 17.44 0.80
N HIS A 92 6.47 18.10 0.82
CA HIS A 92 6.25 19.45 0.29
C HIS A 92 6.52 19.57 -1.22
N CYS A 93 6.42 18.47 -1.98
CA CYS A 93 6.48 18.53 -3.43
C CYS A 93 5.14 18.99 -4.01
N LYS A 94 5.18 19.71 -5.13
CA LYS A 94 4.00 19.88 -6.00
C LYS A 94 3.92 18.66 -6.91
N VAL A 95 2.88 17.85 -6.75
CA VAL A 95 2.76 16.57 -7.45
C VAL A 95 1.74 16.68 -8.58
N VAL A 96 2.13 16.30 -9.79
CA VAL A 96 1.22 16.00 -10.90
C VAL A 96 1.13 14.49 -11.00
N ALA A 97 0.03 13.93 -10.52
CA ALA A 97 -0.22 12.50 -10.50
C ALA A 97 -1.08 12.11 -11.72
N ILE A 98 -0.61 11.15 -12.51
CA ILE A 98 -1.21 10.75 -13.77
C ILE A 98 -1.41 9.24 -13.73
N ASP A 99 -2.60 8.80 -14.11
CA ASP A 99 -2.87 7.42 -14.46
C ASP A 99 -3.72 7.36 -15.74
N ILE A 100 -3.65 6.24 -16.44
CA ILE A 100 -4.48 5.99 -17.61
C ILE A 100 -5.85 5.43 -17.22
N ASP A 101 -5.93 4.71 -16.10
CA ASP A 101 -7.20 4.21 -15.58
C ASP A 101 -7.89 5.34 -14.79
N PRO A 102 -9.12 5.74 -15.16
CA PRO A 102 -9.86 6.79 -14.44
C PRO A 102 -10.47 6.31 -13.11
N ARG A 103 -10.35 5.03 -12.77
CA ARG A 103 -10.96 4.42 -11.58
C ARG A 103 -10.19 4.68 -10.29
#